data_AF-A0A1L9Q0W0-F1
#
_entry.id   AF-A0A1L9Q0W0-F1
#
_cell.length_a   1.000
_cell.length_b   1.000
_cell.length_c   1.000
_cell.angle_alpha   90.00
_cell.angle_beta   90.00
_cell.angle_gamma   90.00
#
_symmetry.space_group_name_H-M   'P 1'
#
loop_
_entity.id
_entity.type
_entity.pdbx_description
1 polymer ?
#
loop_
_entity_poly.entity_id
_entity_poly.type
_entity_poly.pdbx_seq_one_letter_code
_entity_poly.pdbx_strand_id
1 'polypeptide(L)'
;MFGPLPEPWWSSWEGREYYEPDSSREDTSLRGFLKHPVAHTLKDINGETQRSAIPQEELELFGDLLESMFQYDPAKRPSIEEVLKHPWFAFAAEMS
;
A
#
# COMPACT_ATOMS: atom_id res chain seq x y z
N MET A 1 2.38 -6.49 1.97
CA MET A 1 3.66 -6.67 2.65
C MET A 1 4.68 -7.02 1.60
N PHE A 2 5.78 -6.27 1.58
CA PHE A 2 6.66 -6.03 0.44
C PHE A 2 7.60 -7.21 0.13
N GLY A 3 7.12 -8.45 0.29
CA GLY A 3 7.93 -9.66 0.22
C GLY A 3 8.99 -9.73 1.32
N PRO A 4 9.94 -10.68 1.20
CA PRO A 4 11.08 -10.76 2.11
C PRO A 4 11.93 -9.49 2.04
N LEU A 5 12.56 -9.12 3.16
CA LEU A 5 13.54 -8.03 3.18
C LEU A 5 14.72 -8.36 2.24
N PRO A 6 15.49 -7.35 1.80
CA PRO A 6 16.75 -7.60 1.13
C PRO A 6 17.78 -8.29 2.05
N GLU A 7 18.68 -9.06 1.46
CA GLU A 7 19.87 -9.55 2.17
C GLU A 7 20.85 -8.38 2.44
N PRO A 8 21.57 -8.37 3.58
CA PRO A 8 21.65 -9.42 4.61
C PRO A 8 20.57 -9.33 5.70
N TRP A 9 19.69 -8.33 5.64
CA TRP A 9 18.74 -8.04 6.73
C TRP A 9 17.74 -9.17 6.94
N TRP A 10 17.26 -9.77 5.85
CA TRP A 10 16.35 -10.91 5.92
C TRP A 10 16.92 -12.09 6.71
N SER A 11 18.14 -12.52 6.39
CA SER A 11 18.81 -13.61 7.08
C SER A 11 19.15 -13.28 8.55
N SER A 12 19.36 -12.01 8.88
CA SER A 12 19.66 -11.55 10.25
C SER A 12 18.43 -11.38 11.14
N TRP A 13 17.22 -11.39 10.57
CA TRP A 13 16.00 -11.12 11.32
C TRP A 13 15.44 -12.39 11.98
N GLU A 14 15.39 -12.40 13.30
CA GLU A 14 14.92 -13.54 14.12
C GLU A 14 13.41 -13.82 13.99
N GLY A 15 12.61 -12.92 13.41
CA GLY A 15 11.16 -13.08 13.25
C GLY A 15 10.72 -13.44 11.83
N ARG A 16 11.65 -13.83 10.95
CA ARG A 16 11.34 -14.01 9.51
C ARG A 16 10.40 -15.18 9.23
N GLU A 17 10.36 -16.21 10.07
CA GLU A 17 9.45 -17.36 9.88
C GLU A 17 7.97 -16.96 9.87
N TYR A 18 7.62 -15.84 10.52
CA TYR A 18 6.27 -15.28 10.47
C TYR A 18 5.94 -14.58 9.16
N TYR A 19 6.88 -14.46 8.23
CA TYR A 19 6.74 -13.77 6.95
C TYR A 19 7.19 -14.62 5.76
N GLU A 20 7.75 -15.80 6.02
CA GLU A 20 7.95 -16.83 5.00
C GLU A 20 6.58 -17.32 4.50
N PRO A 21 6.41 -17.51 3.18
CA PRO A 21 5.15 -17.94 2.60
C PRO A 21 4.84 -19.39 3.01
N ASP A 22 4.09 -19.54 4.09
CA ASP A 22 3.16 -20.63 4.26
C ASP A 22 2.14 -20.54 3.10
N SER A 23 2.03 -21.60 2.32
CA SER A 23 1.15 -21.71 1.14
C SER A 23 -0.35 -21.47 1.42
N SER A 24 -0.76 -21.25 2.66
CA SER A 24 -2.16 -21.03 3.08
C SER A 24 -2.53 -19.57 3.37
N ARG A 25 -1.59 -18.63 3.32
CA ARG A 25 -1.88 -17.23 3.67
C ARG A 25 -2.56 -16.47 2.52
N GLU A 26 -3.62 -15.75 2.87
CA GLU A 26 -4.33 -14.80 1.99
C GLU A 26 -3.35 -13.80 1.35
N ASP A 27 -3.74 -13.17 0.24
CA ASP A 27 -2.89 -12.22 -0.50
C ASP A 27 -2.44 -11.06 0.41
N THR A 28 -1.25 -11.22 0.99
CA THR A 28 -0.66 -10.24 1.89
C THR A 28 -0.02 -9.09 1.14
N SER A 29 -0.06 -9.02 -0.20
CA SER A 29 0.55 -7.93 -0.97
C SER A 29 -0.05 -6.56 -0.61
N LEU A 30 0.65 -5.47 -0.91
CA LEU A 30 0.10 -4.13 -0.68
C LEU A 30 -1.23 -3.95 -1.43
N ARG A 31 -1.31 -4.47 -2.65
CA ARG A 31 -2.54 -4.45 -3.45
C ARG A 31 -3.63 -5.35 -2.85
N GLY A 32 -3.28 -6.53 -2.33
CA GLY A 32 -4.21 -7.39 -1.59
C GLY A 32 -4.78 -6.71 -0.34
N PHE A 33 -3.92 -5.99 0.40
CA PHE A 33 -4.32 -5.18 1.55
C PHE A 33 -5.25 -4.02 1.16
N LEU A 34 -4.92 -3.28 0.09
CA LEU A 34 -5.75 -2.17 -0.41
C LEU A 34 -7.11 -2.65 -0.95
N LYS A 35 -7.19 -3.88 -1.43
CA LYS A 35 -8.44 -4.54 -1.84
C LYS A 35 -9.29 -5.02 -0.66
N HIS A 36 -8.70 -5.16 0.53
CA HIS A 36 -9.46 -5.48 1.73
C HIS A 36 -10.22 -4.22 2.23
N PRO A 37 -11.37 -4.36 2.92
CA PRO A 37 -12.21 -3.24 3.37
C PRO A 37 -11.57 -2.25 4.36
N VAL A 38 -10.26 -2.33 4.58
CA VAL A 38 -9.48 -1.37 5.38
C VAL A 38 -9.67 0.05 4.87
N ALA A 39 -10.03 0.22 3.59
CA ALA A 39 -10.32 1.53 3.01
C ALA A 39 -11.57 2.24 3.59
N HIS A 40 -12.53 1.58 4.24
CA HIS A 40 -13.83 2.23 4.50
C HIS A 40 -14.61 1.81 5.75
N THR A 41 -13.99 1.96 6.91
CA THR A 41 -14.79 2.15 8.13
C THR A 41 -14.44 3.48 8.77
N LEU A 42 -14.71 4.57 8.04
CA LEU A 42 -14.88 5.87 8.68
C LEU A 42 -16.24 5.82 9.38
N LYS A 43 -16.21 5.81 10.71
CA LYS A 43 -17.40 6.12 11.49
C LYS A 43 -17.58 7.62 11.38
N ASP A 44 -18.74 8.05 10.89
CA ASP A 44 -19.09 9.46 10.94
C ASP A 44 -19.26 9.91 12.41
N ILE A 45 -19.52 11.20 12.62
CA ILE A 45 -19.76 11.77 13.94
C ILE A 45 -20.94 11.13 14.69
N ASN A 46 -21.80 10.38 13.99
CA ASN A 46 -22.95 9.68 14.54
C ASN A 46 -22.66 8.19 14.80
N GLY A 47 -21.45 7.71 14.48
CA GLY A 47 -21.06 6.31 14.63
C GLY A 47 -21.51 5.40 13.48
N GLU A 48 -22.11 5.96 12.43
CA GLU A 48 -22.54 5.21 11.26
C GLU A 48 -21.34 4.86 10.38
N THR A 49 -21.25 3.59 9.99
CA THR A 49 -20.20 3.13 9.08
C THR A 49 -20.53 3.58 7.68
N GLN A 50 -19.89 4.65 7.24
CA GLN A 50 -20.02 5.09 5.87
C GLN A 50 -19.03 4.25 5.04
N ARG A 51 -19.59 3.26 4.33
CA ARG A 51 -18.88 2.60 3.23
C ARG A 51 -18.82 3.59 2.09
N SER A 52 -17.84 4.48 2.08
CA SER A 52 -17.49 5.08 0.80
C SER A 52 -16.86 3.96 -0.06
N ALA A 53 -16.91 4.09 -1.37
CA ALA A 53 -16.29 3.13 -2.27
C ALA A 53 -15.19 3.91 -2.94
N ILE A 54 -13.93 3.67 -2.56
CA ILE A 54 -12.81 4.20 -3.33
C ILE A 54 -12.92 3.60 -4.74
N PRO A 55 -12.97 4.40 -5.82
CA PRO A 55 -12.93 3.88 -7.18
C PRO A 55 -11.74 2.93 -7.36
N GLN A 56 -11.95 1.84 -8.10
CA GLN A 56 -10.88 0.86 -8.34
C GLN A 56 -9.63 1.51 -8.97
N GLU A 57 -9.84 2.47 -9.88
CA GLU A 57 -8.76 3.21 -10.54
C GLU A 57 -7.92 4.01 -9.54
N GLU A 58 -8.57 4.65 -8.56
CA GLU A 58 -7.86 5.35 -7.49
C GLU A 58 -7.02 4.39 -6.65
N LEU A 59 -7.55 3.20 -6.32
CA LEU A 59 -6.82 2.18 -5.57
C LEU A 59 -5.59 1.67 -6.32
N GLU A 60 -5.70 1.45 -7.64
CA GLU A 60 -4.57 1.01 -8.45
C GLU A 60 -3.48 2.10 -8.54
N LEU A 61 -3.88 3.36 -8.75
CA LEU A 61 -2.96 4.50 -8.77
C LEU A 61 -2.31 4.75 -7.41
N PHE A 62 -3.07 4.60 -6.33
CA PHE A 62 -2.54 4.76 -4.98
C PHE A 62 -1.58 3.63 -4.61
N GLY A 63 -1.90 2.39 -4.99
CA GLY A 63 -1.01 1.24 -4.84
C GLY A 63 0.32 1.46 -5.56
N ASP A 64 0.27 1.95 -6.80
CA ASP A 64 1.46 2.27 -7.62
C ASP A 64 2.34 3.35 -6.95
N LEU A 65 1.71 4.42 -6.45
CA LEU A 65 2.42 5.48 -5.72
C LEU A 65 3.17 4.91 -4.51
N LEU A 66 2.47 4.14 -3.67
CA LEU A 66 3.06 3.57 -2.46
C LEU A 66 4.17 2.56 -2.78
N GLU A 67 4.02 1.76 -3.83
CA GLU A 67 5.07 0.85 -4.32
C GLU A 67 6.32 1.62 -4.77
N SER A 68 6.15 2.79 -5.41
CA SER A 68 7.28 3.65 -5.79
C SER A 68 7.99 4.27 -4.57
N MET A 69 7.24 4.67 -3.54
CA MET A 69 7.79 5.32 -2.34
C MET A 69 8.48 4.33 -1.40
N PHE A 70 7.94 3.12 -1.26
CA PHE A 70 8.43 2.10 -0.31
C PHE A 70 9.49 1.16 -0.89
N GLN A 71 10.32 1.67 -1.80
CA GLN A 71 11.50 0.95 -2.26
C GLN A 71 12.52 0.80 -1.12
N TYR A 72 13.06 -0.42 -0.97
CA TYR A 72 14.11 -0.73 0.00
C TYR A 72 15.44 -0.02 -0.31
N ASP A 73 15.77 0.09 -1.59
CA ASP A 73 16.93 0.84 -2.06
C ASP A 73 16.57 2.34 -2.10
N PRO A 74 17.18 3.18 -1.25
CA PRO A 74 16.88 4.60 -1.21
C PRO A 74 17.21 5.31 -2.53
N ALA A 75 18.18 4.80 -3.32
CA ALA A 75 18.54 5.39 -4.59
C ALA A 75 17.47 5.18 -5.68
N LYS A 76 16.57 4.21 -5.48
CA LYS A 76 15.42 3.94 -6.36
C LYS A 76 14.17 4.68 -5.93
N ARG A 77 14.18 5.32 -4.75
CA ARG A 77 13.03 6.07 -4.25
C ARG A 77 12.90 7.37 -5.06
N PRO A 78 11.68 7.70 -5.52
CA PRO A 78 11.46 8.98 -6.17
C PRO A 78 11.69 10.13 -5.19
N SER A 79 12.17 11.25 -5.71
CA SER A 79 12.20 12.52 -5.00
C SER A 79 10.78 13.01 -4.70
N ILE A 80 10.66 13.97 -3.78
CA ILE A 80 9.36 14.59 -3.48
C ILE A 80 8.74 15.26 -4.71
N GLU A 81 9.55 15.83 -5.60
CA GLU A 81 9.08 16.46 -6.83
C GLU A 81 8.50 15.45 -7.83
N GLU A 82 9.05 14.24 -7.87
CA GLU A 82 8.53 13.14 -8.69
C GLU A 82 7.27 12.53 -8.09
N VAL A 83 7.23 12.39 -6.75
CA VAL A 83 6.03 11.94 -6.02
C VAL A 83 4.85 12.86 -6.29
N LEU A 84 5.04 14.18 -6.23
CA LEU A 84 3.97 15.15 -6.47
C LEU A 84 3.46 15.16 -7.92
N LYS A 85 4.27 14.65 -8.87
CA LYS A 85 3.87 14.49 -10.28
C LYS A 85 3.14 13.17 -10.55
N HIS A 86 2.97 12.32 -9.54
CA HIS A 86 2.34 11.01 -9.71
C HIS A 86 0.86 11.16 -10.13
N PRO A 87 0.36 10.35 -11.09
CA PRO A 87 -1.01 10.46 -11.61
C PRO A 87 -2.11 10.38 -10.55
N TRP A 88 -1.84 9.69 -9.43
CA TRP A 88 -2.76 9.63 -8.29
C TRP A 88 -3.17 11.03 -7.77
N PHE A 89 -2.24 11.99 -7.71
CA PHE A 89 -2.57 13.35 -7.24
C PHE A 89 -3.46 14.12 -8.22
N ALA A 90 -3.31 13.90 -9.52
CA ALA A 90 -4.20 14.48 -10.52
C ALA A 90 -5.60 13.86 -10.44
N PHE A 91 -5.67 12.53 -10.33
CA PHE A 91 -6.93 11.81 -10.17
C PHE A 91 -7.69 12.25 -8.90
N ALA A 92 -7.00 12.38 -7.77
CA ALA A 92 -7.61 12.83 -6.51
C ALA A 92 -8.12 14.28 -6.57
N ALA A 93 -7.43 15.16 -7.30
CA ALA A 93 -7.83 16.56 -7.45
C ALA A 93 -9.07 16.74 -8.35
N GLU A 94 -9.29 15.86 -9.33
CA GLU A 94 -10.47 15.88 -10.20
C GLU A 94 -11.73 15.34 -9.51
N MET A 95 -11.56 14.51 -8.49
CA MET A 95 -12.63 13.85 -7.73
C MET A 95 -12.97 14.56 -6.40
N SER A 96 -12.28 15.66 -6.08
CA SER A 96 -12.46 16.50 -4.87
C SER A 96 -13.32 17.73 -5.12
#